data_AF-A0A4Y7JUS4-F1
#
_entry.id   AF-A0A4Y7JUS4-F1
#
_cell.length_a   1.000
_cell.length_b   1.000
_cell.length_c   1.000
_cell.angle_alpha   90.00
_cell.angle_beta   90.00
_cell.angle_gamma   90.00
#
_symmetry.space_group_name_H-M   'P 1'
#
loop_
_entity.id
_entity.type
_entity.pdbx_description
1 polymer ?
#
loop_
_entity_poly.entity_id
_entity_poly.type
_entity_poly.pdbx_seq_one_letter_code
_entity_poly.pdbx_strand_id
1 'polypeptide(L)'
;MQGDYPQTQGSRAYVTQDNTLTTTLTVKEAVHYSALLQLPDSMTTSEKKERAETTIKDMGLHEARNTRIGGWNIVGLSGGQKRRVSICIEILTRPKLLFLDEPTSGLDSAASYHVMNRIVKLSRQYSLTVIASVHQPSSEVFDLFDNLCLLSSGRTIYFGPTSAANEFFALNGFPCPTMRNPSDHYLRTINKDFDQDIEQGFGGKATTTEEAINTLFESYKSSPIFQQEGSILEKGSQASFLTQSFVLTRRSFVNMYRDLGYYWLRLGVYIALCICVGTIFFKIGSSFRSIQARGSVLMFVVSFLTFMAIGGFPSFVEDMKIFGRERLNGHYGVAAFVVGNTLSSIPYLLMISVIPGA
;
A
#
# COMPACT_ATOMS: atom_id res chain seq x y z
N MET A 1 -9.53 19.87 -4.07
CA MET A 1 -10.52 19.96 -2.98
C MET A 1 -10.79 18.54 -2.49
N GLN A 2 -10.06 18.10 -1.48
CA GLN A 2 -10.25 16.77 -0.89
C GLN A 2 -11.34 16.92 0.18
N GLY A 3 -12.51 16.33 -0.03
CA GLY A 3 -13.58 16.34 0.95
C GLY A 3 -13.17 15.56 2.20
N ASP A 4 -13.21 16.21 3.36
CA ASP A 4 -13.11 15.57 4.67
C ASP A 4 -14.36 14.69 4.89
N TYR A 5 -14.30 13.45 4.41
CA TYR A 5 -15.28 12.45 4.80
C TYR A 5 -14.98 11.98 6.24
N PRO A 6 -15.97 11.96 7.14
CA PRO A 6 -15.78 11.45 8.50
C PRO A 6 -15.33 9.98 8.42
N GLN A 7 -14.08 9.72 8.80
CA GLN A 7 -13.45 8.41 8.67
C GLN A 7 -14.19 7.38 9.55
N THR A 8 -15.01 6.54 8.93
CA THR A 8 -15.61 5.34 9.56
C THR A 8 -14.53 4.27 9.70
N GLN A 9 -13.59 4.50 10.61
CA GLN A 9 -12.41 3.66 10.82
C GLN A 9 -12.78 2.33 11.50
N GLY A 10 -12.24 1.23 10.99
CA GLY A 10 -12.26 -0.10 11.61
C GLY A 10 -13.25 -1.13 11.03
N SER A 11 -14.18 -0.73 10.15
CA SER A 11 -15.07 -1.67 9.44
C SER A 11 -14.72 -1.89 7.97
N ARG A 12 -13.87 -1.03 7.40
CA ARG A 12 -13.46 -1.05 6.01
C ARG A 12 -11.93 -1.01 5.94
N ALA A 13 -11.33 -1.75 5.01
CA ALA A 13 -9.91 -1.64 4.71
C ALA A 13 -9.69 -1.47 3.21
N TYR A 14 -8.65 -0.73 2.82
CA TYR A 14 -8.34 -0.42 1.42
C TYR A 14 -6.90 -0.80 1.08
N VAL A 15 -6.74 -1.64 0.06
CA VAL A 15 -5.43 -1.99 -0.50
C VAL A 15 -5.25 -1.23 -1.82
N THR A 16 -4.36 -0.24 -1.82
CA THR A 16 -3.95 0.53 -3.00
C THR A 16 -3.25 -0.36 -4.03
N GLN A 17 -3.25 0.04 -5.31
CA GLN A 17 -2.47 -0.61 -6.37
C GLN A 17 -0.96 -0.67 -6.02
N ASP A 18 -0.40 0.45 -5.57
CA ASP A 18 0.99 0.52 -5.14
C ASP A 18 1.24 -0.20 -3.81
N ASN A 19 2.24 -1.09 -3.80
CA ASN A 19 2.69 -1.80 -2.61
C ASN A 19 3.70 -0.96 -1.81
N THR A 20 3.25 0.14 -1.21
CA THR A 20 4.08 0.94 -0.31
C THR A 20 4.23 0.23 1.04
N LEU A 21 5.41 -0.37 1.23
CA LEU A 21 5.78 -1.13 2.44
C LEU A 21 7.17 -0.69 2.90
N THR A 22 7.42 -0.75 4.21
CA THR A 22 8.76 -0.49 4.76
C THR A 22 9.73 -1.60 4.32
N THR A 23 10.62 -1.28 3.38
CA THR A 23 11.48 -2.25 2.67
C THR A 23 12.53 -2.93 3.55
N THR A 24 12.94 -2.27 4.65
CA THR A 24 13.96 -2.74 5.60
C THR A 24 13.46 -3.82 6.57
N LEU A 25 12.13 -3.93 6.73
CA LEU A 25 11.50 -4.87 7.65
C LEU A 25 11.35 -6.25 7.00
N THR A 26 11.31 -7.28 7.86
CA THR A 26 10.87 -8.61 7.44
C THR A 26 9.35 -8.69 7.33
N VAL A 27 8.84 -9.70 6.62
CA VAL A 27 7.38 -9.98 6.55
C VAL A 27 6.78 -10.05 7.94
N LYS A 28 7.40 -10.83 8.84
CA LYS A 28 6.96 -10.99 10.23
C LYS A 28 6.93 -9.66 10.96
N GLU A 29 7.99 -8.87 10.87
CA GLU A 29 8.06 -7.56 11.53
C GLU A 29 6.99 -6.60 11.02
N ALA A 30 6.81 -6.50 9.70
CA ALA A 30 5.82 -5.60 9.11
C ALA A 30 4.39 -5.93 9.57
N VAL A 31 4.02 -7.22 9.52
CA VAL A 31 2.68 -7.67 9.95
C VAL A 31 2.53 -7.55 11.48
N HIS A 32 3.58 -7.82 12.26
CA HIS A 32 3.52 -7.68 13.73
C HIS A 32 3.36 -6.23 14.16
N TYR A 33 4.12 -5.30 13.58
CA TYR A 33 3.97 -3.88 13.88
C TYR A 33 2.57 -3.39 13.47
N SER A 34 2.08 -3.83 12.32
CA SER A 34 0.72 -3.53 11.89
C SER A 34 -0.33 -4.04 12.89
N ALA A 35 -0.20 -5.29 13.36
CA ALA A 35 -1.10 -5.88 14.35
C ALA A 35 -1.10 -5.09 15.67
N LEU A 36 0.07 -4.62 16.12
CA LEU A 36 0.17 -3.83 17.35
C LEU A 36 -0.48 -2.44 17.22
N LEU A 37 -0.47 -1.86 16.03
CA LEU A 37 -1.06 -0.54 15.75
C LEU A 37 -2.58 -0.61 15.54
N GLN A 38 -3.04 -1.63 14.81
CA GLN A 38 -4.43 -1.71 14.37
C GLN A 38 -5.34 -2.47 15.35
N LEU A 39 -4.83 -3.48 16.06
CA LEU A 39 -5.68 -4.29 16.95
C LEU A 39 -5.93 -3.57 18.28
N PRO A 40 -7.14 -3.74 18.87
CA PRO A 40 -7.54 -3.02 20.08
C PRO A 40 -6.68 -3.40 21.28
N ASP A 41 -6.58 -2.49 22.25
CA ASP A 41 -5.80 -2.69 23.48
C ASP A 41 -6.43 -3.70 24.45
N SER A 42 -7.68 -4.12 24.21
CA SER A 42 -8.29 -5.25 24.92
C SER A 42 -7.59 -6.58 24.65
N MET A 43 -6.84 -6.68 23.54
CA MET A 43 -6.08 -7.87 23.17
C MET A 43 -4.66 -7.76 23.68
N THR A 44 -4.15 -8.83 24.31
CA THR A 44 -2.78 -8.88 24.80
C THR A 44 -1.78 -8.85 23.64
N THR A 45 -0.55 -8.39 23.91
CA THR A 45 0.53 -8.39 22.90
C THR A 45 0.81 -9.79 22.34
N SER A 46 0.58 -10.85 23.12
CA SER A 46 0.75 -12.24 22.66
C SER A 46 -0.31 -12.62 21.65
N GLU A 47 -1.58 -12.36 21.95
CA GLU A 47 -2.71 -12.64 21.05
C GLU A 47 -2.62 -11.82 19.75
N LYS A 48 -2.18 -10.55 19.84
CA LYS A 48 -1.94 -9.71 18.64
C LYS A 48 -0.90 -10.34 17.71
N LYS A 49 0.19 -10.89 18.28
CA LYS A 49 1.25 -11.57 17.52
C LYS A 49 0.79 -12.92 16.98
N GLU A 50 0.05 -13.69 17.77
CA GLU A 50 -0.50 -14.97 17.33
C GLU A 50 -1.43 -14.78 16.13
N ARG A 51 -2.34 -13.80 16.20
CA ARG A 51 -3.20 -13.43 15.07
C ARG A 51 -2.38 -13.07 13.83
N ALA A 52 -1.32 -12.28 13.99
CA ALA A 52 -0.43 -11.94 12.89
C ALA A 52 0.23 -13.17 12.25
N GLU A 53 0.72 -14.11 13.06
CA GLU A 53 1.32 -15.36 12.56
C GLU A 53 0.29 -16.25 11.85
N THR A 54 -0.95 -16.33 12.36
CA THR A 54 -2.05 -17.04 11.68
C THR A 54 -2.33 -16.42 10.31
N THR A 55 -2.46 -15.09 10.22
CA THR A 55 -2.75 -14.41 8.95
C THR A 55 -1.59 -14.54 7.95
N ILE A 56 -0.33 -14.52 8.41
CA ILE A 56 0.84 -14.82 7.55
C ILE A 56 0.74 -16.23 6.97
N LYS A 57 0.33 -17.21 7.78
CA LYS A 57 0.16 -18.60 7.34
C LYS A 57 -0.98 -18.73 6.33
N ASP A 58 -2.13 -18.12 6.59
CA ASP A 58 -3.30 -18.14 5.71
C ASP A 58 -2.99 -17.55 4.32
N MET A 59 -2.21 -16.46 4.29
CA MET A 59 -1.72 -15.82 3.06
C MET A 59 -0.57 -16.58 2.37
N GLY A 60 -0.12 -17.72 2.91
CA GLY A 60 0.94 -18.53 2.32
C GLY A 60 2.30 -17.82 2.32
N LEU A 61 2.58 -17.05 3.36
CA LEU A 61 3.82 -16.29 3.54
C LEU A 61 4.74 -16.91 4.61
N HIS A 62 4.42 -18.12 5.10
CA HIS A 62 5.16 -18.81 6.17
C HIS A 62 6.66 -18.94 5.87
N GLU A 63 7.03 -19.44 4.67
CA GLU A 63 8.43 -19.62 4.27
C GLU A 63 9.19 -18.29 4.14
N ALA A 64 8.47 -17.21 3.79
CA ALA A 64 9.04 -15.88 3.61
C ALA A 64 8.99 -15.02 4.87
N ARG A 65 8.55 -15.56 6.03
CA ARG A 65 8.28 -14.76 7.25
C ARG A 65 9.50 -13.96 7.74
N ASN A 66 10.69 -14.54 7.62
CA ASN A 66 11.95 -13.93 8.08
C ASN A 66 12.70 -13.22 6.94
N THR A 67 12.16 -13.22 5.73
CA THR A 67 12.75 -12.56 4.57
C THR A 67 12.43 -11.07 4.62
N ARG A 68 13.42 -10.23 4.30
CA ARG A 68 13.22 -8.78 4.17
C ARG A 68 12.32 -8.48 2.97
N ILE A 69 11.46 -7.47 3.10
CA ILE A 69 10.56 -7.03 2.03
C ILE A 69 11.36 -6.65 0.77
N GLY A 70 12.53 -6.03 0.97
CA GLY A 70 13.46 -5.68 -0.11
C GLY A 70 13.17 -4.31 -0.71
N GLY A 71 14.21 -3.68 -1.23
CA GLY A 71 14.20 -2.30 -1.72
C GLY A 71 15.11 -2.13 -2.93
N TRP A 72 15.43 -0.88 -3.28
CA TRP A 72 16.14 -0.53 -4.52
C TRP A 72 17.46 -1.30 -4.73
N ASN A 73 18.18 -1.63 -3.65
CA ASN A 73 19.50 -2.28 -3.71
C ASN A 73 19.57 -3.67 -3.03
N ILE A 74 18.44 -4.20 -2.55
CA ILE A 74 18.41 -5.47 -1.80
C ILE A 74 17.33 -6.37 -2.39
N VAL A 75 17.74 -7.52 -2.93
CA VAL A 75 16.83 -8.58 -3.35
C VAL A 75 16.00 -9.02 -2.15
N GLY A 76 14.68 -8.91 -2.26
CA GLY A 76 13.74 -9.32 -1.22
C GLY A 76 12.61 -10.14 -1.81
N LEU A 77 11.39 -9.80 -1.43
CA LEU A 77 10.20 -10.55 -1.84
C LEU A 77 9.88 -10.37 -3.33
N SER A 78 9.29 -11.41 -3.92
CA SER A 78 8.69 -11.31 -5.25
C SER A 78 7.50 -10.34 -5.25
N GLY A 79 7.10 -9.82 -6.41
CA GLY A 79 5.94 -8.92 -6.54
C GLY A 79 4.68 -9.51 -5.92
N GLY A 80 4.39 -10.78 -6.20
CA GLY A 80 3.24 -11.50 -5.63
C GLY A 80 3.33 -11.67 -4.12
N GLN A 81 4.52 -11.90 -3.56
CA GLN A 81 4.72 -11.94 -2.12
C GLN A 81 4.50 -10.58 -1.48
N LYS A 82 5.04 -9.49 -2.05
CA LYS A 82 4.80 -8.11 -1.58
C LYS A 82 3.31 -7.78 -1.57
N ARG A 83 2.60 -8.18 -2.63
CA ARG A 83 1.14 -7.98 -2.73
C ARG A 83 0.39 -8.71 -1.62
N ARG A 84 0.73 -9.98 -1.37
CA ARG A 84 0.15 -10.76 -0.27
C ARG A 84 0.45 -10.14 1.10
N VAL A 85 1.64 -9.57 1.31
CA VAL A 85 1.97 -8.85 2.56
C VAL A 85 1.10 -7.61 2.71
N SER A 86 0.93 -6.84 1.64
CA SER A 86 0.07 -5.64 1.64
C SER A 86 -1.38 -5.99 2.03
N ILE A 87 -1.94 -7.05 1.47
CA ILE A 87 -3.28 -7.55 1.81
C ILE A 87 -3.32 -8.13 3.23
N CYS A 88 -2.29 -8.86 3.64
CA CYS A 88 -2.17 -9.45 4.97
C CYS A 88 -2.30 -8.38 6.07
N ILE A 89 -1.61 -7.25 5.90
CA ILE A 89 -1.65 -6.10 6.81
C ILE A 89 -3.08 -5.59 7.03
N GLU A 90 -3.88 -5.49 5.96
CA GLU A 90 -5.25 -4.97 6.03
C GLU A 90 -6.24 -6.02 6.58
N ILE A 91 -6.02 -7.31 6.32
CA ILE A 91 -6.89 -8.41 6.79
C ILE A 91 -6.76 -8.65 8.30
N LEU A 92 -5.67 -8.19 8.95
CA LEU A 92 -5.44 -8.38 10.40
C LEU A 92 -6.63 -7.92 11.27
N THR A 93 -7.27 -6.83 10.87
CA THR A 93 -8.43 -6.26 11.57
C THR A 93 -9.72 -7.03 11.34
N ARG A 94 -9.72 -8.00 10.40
CA ARG A 94 -10.89 -8.74 9.91
C ARG A 94 -12.03 -7.77 9.52
N PRO A 95 -11.78 -6.88 8.55
CA PRO A 95 -12.72 -5.83 8.17
C PRO A 95 -13.97 -6.45 7.54
N LYS A 96 -15.17 -5.94 7.86
CA LYS A 96 -16.41 -6.41 7.21
C LYS A 96 -16.38 -6.17 5.70
N LEU A 97 -15.68 -5.12 5.26
CA LEU A 97 -15.56 -4.74 3.86
C LEU A 97 -14.09 -4.49 3.49
N LEU A 98 -13.57 -5.24 2.52
CA LEU A 98 -12.21 -5.11 2.01
C LEU A 98 -12.24 -4.63 0.56
N PHE A 99 -11.59 -3.51 0.30
CA PHE A 99 -11.38 -2.99 -1.05
C PHE A 99 -9.98 -3.34 -1.55
N LEU A 100 -9.91 -3.88 -2.75
CA LEU A 100 -8.66 -4.27 -3.41
C LEU A 100 -8.56 -3.56 -4.76
N ASP A 101 -7.60 -2.65 -4.88
CA ASP A 101 -7.37 -1.92 -6.11
C ASP A 101 -6.32 -2.63 -6.96
N GLU A 102 -6.74 -3.26 -8.05
CA GLU A 102 -5.94 -4.10 -8.95
C GLU A 102 -5.03 -5.12 -8.24
N PRO A 103 -5.57 -6.10 -7.49
CA PRO A 103 -4.79 -7.06 -6.72
C PRO A 103 -3.89 -7.99 -7.53
N THR A 104 -4.10 -8.08 -8.84
CA THR A 104 -3.34 -8.93 -9.76
C THR A 104 -2.34 -8.15 -10.62
N SER A 105 -2.25 -6.82 -10.47
CA SER A 105 -1.38 -5.99 -11.31
C SER A 105 0.10 -6.34 -11.10
N GLY A 106 0.83 -6.50 -12.21
CA GLY A 106 2.25 -6.87 -12.19
C GLY A 106 2.54 -8.32 -11.76
N LEU A 107 1.52 -9.18 -11.71
CA LEU A 107 1.66 -10.62 -11.45
C LEU A 107 1.44 -11.45 -12.72
N ASP A 108 2.08 -12.61 -12.80
CA ASP A 108 1.75 -13.62 -13.79
C ASP A 108 0.42 -14.30 -13.46
N SER A 109 -0.16 -15.02 -14.44
CA SER A 109 -1.49 -15.64 -14.32
C SER A 109 -1.57 -16.61 -13.14
N ALA A 110 -0.53 -17.43 -12.91
CA ALA A 110 -0.51 -18.39 -11.82
C ALA A 110 -0.45 -17.71 -10.45
N ALA A 111 0.42 -16.70 -10.27
CA ALA A 111 0.46 -15.94 -9.03
C ALA A 111 -0.84 -15.17 -8.77
N SER A 112 -1.45 -14.60 -9.81
CA SER A 112 -2.75 -13.91 -9.74
C SER A 112 -3.85 -14.82 -9.21
N TYR A 113 -3.99 -16.02 -9.79
CA TYR A 113 -4.93 -17.02 -9.32
C TYR A 113 -4.67 -17.41 -7.86
N HIS A 114 -3.42 -17.66 -7.48
CA HIS A 114 -3.09 -18.01 -6.10
C HIS A 114 -3.41 -16.90 -5.10
N VAL A 115 -3.20 -15.63 -5.45
CA VAL A 115 -3.54 -14.48 -4.60
C VAL A 115 -5.06 -14.38 -4.45
N MET A 116 -5.80 -14.39 -5.57
CA MET A 116 -7.26 -14.26 -5.55
C MET A 116 -7.96 -15.42 -4.85
N ASN A 117 -7.53 -16.67 -5.10
CA ASN A 117 -8.07 -17.85 -4.43
C ASN A 117 -7.86 -17.79 -2.90
N ARG A 118 -6.74 -17.26 -2.42
CA ARG A 118 -6.52 -17.05 -0.97
C ARG A 118 -7.45 -15.99 -0.41
N ILE A 119 -7.63 -14.87 -1.12
CA ILE A 119 -8.59 -13.84 -0.71
C ILE A 119 -10.00 -14.41 -0.61
N VAL A 120 -10.45 -15.20 -1.59
CA VAL A 120 -11.78 -15.84 -1.58
C VAL A 120 -11.92 -16.86 -0.45
N LYS A 121 -10.87 -17.64 -0.15
CA LYS A 121 -10.89 -18.54 1.01
C LYS A 121 -11.02 -17.76 2.33
N LEU A 122 -10.28 -16.67 2.47
CA LEU A 122 -10.32 -15.82 3.67
C LEU A 122 -11.64 -15.06 3.80
N SER A 123 -12.21 -14.60 2.69
CA SER A 123 -13.52 -13.92 2.69
C SER A 123 -14.61 -14.86 3.19
N ARG A 124 -14.61 -16.12 2.76
CA ARG A 124 -15.54 -17.15 3.24
C ARG A 124 -15.29 -17.50 4.71
N GLN A 125 -14.03 -17.70 5.10
CA GLN A 125 -13.67 -18.09 6.47
C GLN A 125 -14.02 -17.01 7.51
N TYR A 126 -13.79 -15.74 7.18
CA TYR A 126 -14.02 -14.63 8.10
C TYR A 126 -15.30 -13.83 7.79
N SER A 127 -16.12 -14.28 6.84
CA SER A 127 -17.35 -13.60 6.38
C SER A 127 -17.10 -12.14 5.97
N LEU A 128 -16.05 -11.91 5.18
CA LEU A 128 -15.69 -10.59 4.66
C LEU A 128 -16.38 -10.35 3.32
N THR A 129 -16.90 -9.15 3.10
CA THR A 129 -17.26 -8.69 1.76
C THR A 129 -16.01 -8.13 1.09
N VAL A 130 -15.64 -8.65 -0.08
CA VAL A 130 -14.48 -8.18 -0.82
C VAL A 130 -14.94 -7.52 -2.11
N ILE A 131 -14.47 -6.31 -2.36
CA ILE A 131 -14.67 -5.58 -3.62
C ILE A 131 -13.29 -5.41 -4.25
N ALA A 132 -13.12 -5.93 -5.47
CA ALA A 132 -11.86 -5.82 -6.19
C ALA A 132 -12.06 -5.21 -7.58
N SER A 133 -11.21 -4.26 -7.96
CA SER A 133 -11.03 -3.86 -9.36
C SER A 133 -9.98 -4.80 -9.97
N VAL A 134 -10.26 -5.44 -11.11
CA VAL A 134 -9.29 -6.30 -11.79
C VAL A 134 -9.24 -5.95 -13.26
N HIS A 135 -8.07 -5.52 -13.71
CA HIS A 135 -7.81 -5.27 -15.13
C HIS A 135 -7.55 -6.62 -15.82
N GLN A 136 -8.40 -6.99 -16.78
CA GLN A 136 -8.27 -8.18 -17.63
C GLN A 136 -7.95 -9.49 -16.87
N PRO A 137 -8.90 -10.02 -16.07
CA PRO A 137 -8.68 -11.28 -15.35
C PRO A 137 -8.55 -12.46 -16.31
N SER A 138 -7.65 -13.39 -16.00
CA SER A 138 -7.64 -14.72 -16.63
C SER A 138 -8.95 -15.45 -16.36
N SER A 139 -9.33 -16.41 -17.21
CA SER A 139 -10.56 -17.18 -17.03
C SER A 139 -10.63 -17.84 -15.65
N GLU A 140 -9.51 -18.40 -15.17
CA GLU A 140 -9.43 -19.02 -13.84
C GLU A 140 -9.68 -18.03 -12.68
N VAL A 141 -9.28 -16.76 -12.84
CA VAL A 141 -9.56 -15.70 -11.86
C VAL A 141 -10.99 -15.22 -11.99
N PHE A 142 -11.50 -15.13 -13.22
CA PHE A 142 -12.87 -14.72 -13.50
C PHE A 142 -13.90 -15.66 -12.85
N ASP A 143 -13.65 -16.97 -12.90
CA ASP A 143 -14.50 -18.00 -12.29
C ASP A 143 -14.56 -17.94 -10.75
N LEU A 144 -13.67 -17.18 -10.11
CA LEU A 144 -13.65 -17.00 -8.65
C LEU A 144 -14.63 -15.91 -8.16
N PHE A 145 -15.16 -15.06 -9.06
CA PHE A 145 -16.03 -13.95 -8.66
C PHE A 145 -17.48 -14.38 -8.50
N ASP A 146 -18.06 -14.09 -7.33
CA ASP A 146 -19.49 -14.31 -7.09
C ASP A 146 -20.36 -13.31 -7.87
N ASN A 147 -19.95 -12.04 -7.91
CA ASN A 147 -20.64 -10.95 -8.61
C ASN A 147 -19.67 -10.16 -9.50
N LEU A 148 -20.20 -9.67 -10.61
CA LEU A 148 -19.51 -8.84 -11.59
C LEU A 148 -20.13 -7.44 -11.60
N CYS A 149 -19.28 -6.42 -11.54
CA CYS A 149 -19.65 -5.02 -11.77
C CYS A 149 -18.90 -4.50 -13.00
N LEU A 150 -19.63 -4.06 -14.03
CA LEU A 150 -19.07 -3.46 -15.24
C LEU A 150 -19.39 -1.98 -15.28
N LEU A 151 -18.35 -1.17 -15.43
CA LEU A 151 -18.45 0.28 -15.53
C LEU A 151 -17.91 0.74 -16.88
N SER A 152 -18.58 1.69 -17.53
CA SER A 152 -18.08 2.39 -18.71
C SER A 152 -18.44 3.86 -18.65
N SER A 153 -17.47 4.76 -18.86
CA SER A 153 -17.66 6.22 -18.83
C SER A 153 -18.39 6.73 -17.57
N GLY A 154 -18.12 6.14 -16.39
CA GLY A 154 -18.77 6.50 -15.13
C GLY A 154 -20.20 5.97 -14.94
N ARG A 155 -20.72 5.15 -15.87
CA ARG A 155 -22.04 4.51 -15.77
C ARG A 155 -21.90 3.03 -15.45
N THR A 156 -22.82 2.49 -14.65
CA THR A 156 -22.92 1.05 -14.37
C THR A 156 -23.67 0.38 -15.49
N ILE A 157 -22.98 -0.50 -16.21
CA ILE A 157 -23.52 -1.26 -17.35
C ILE A 157 -24.17 -2.55 -16.88
N TYR A 158 -23.56 -3.20 -15.88
CA TYR A 158 -24.05 -4.43 -15.30
C TYR A 158 -23.57 -4.54 -13.85
N PHE A 159 -24.45 -5.00 -12.97
CA PHE A 159 -24.08 -5.44 -11.62
C PHE A 159 -24.96 -6.63 -11.23
N GLY A 160 -24.34 -7.76 -10.91
CA GLY A 160 -25.06 -8.97 -10.55
C GLY A 160 -24.16 -10.21 -10.56
N PRO A 161 -24.76 -11.41 -10.42
CA PRO A 161 -24.01 -12.66 -10.39
C PRO A 161 -23.23 -12.89 -11.68
N THR A 162 -21.96 -13.31 -11.57
CA THR A 162 -21.10 -13.53 -12.74
C THR A 162 -21.69 -14.53 -13.73
N SER A 163 -22.39 -15.56 -13.25
CA SER A 163 -23.07 -16.56 -14.09
C SER A 163 -24.21 -15.98 -14.95
N ALA A 164 -24.88 -14.92 -14.49
CA ALA A 164 -25.99 -14.29 -15.19
C ALA A 164 -25.52 -13.24 -16.22
N ALA A 165 -24.25 -12.82 -16.17
CA ALA A 165 -23.71 -11.83 -17.09
C ALA A 165 -23.76 -12.33 -18.55
N ASN A 166 -23.45 -13.60 -18.80
CA ASN A 166 -23.50 -14.19 -20.15
C ASN A 166 -24.90 -14.12 -20.76
N GLU A 167 -25.92 -14.46 -19.97
CA GLU A 167 -27.32 -14.40 -20.40
C GLU A 167 -27.78 -12.95 -20.64
N PHE A 168 -27.41 -12.03 -19.75
CA PHE A 168 -27.72 -10.60 -19.90
C PHE A 168 -27.13 -10.02 -21.19
N PHE A 169 -25.86 -10.30 -21.50
CA PHE A 169 -25.25 -9.82 -22.74
C PHE A 169 -25.87 -10.47 -23.98
N ALA A 170 -26.21 -11.76 -23.93
CA ALA A 170 -26.90 -12.45 -25.02
C ALA A 170 -28.31 -11.88 -25.31
N LEU A 171 -29.10 -11.59 -24.26
CA LEU A 171 -30.43 -10.99 -24.39
C LEU A 171 -30.41 -9.59 -25.01
N ASN A 172 -29.33 -8.83 -24.77
CA ASN A 172 -29.12 -7.50 -25.34
C ASN A 172 -28.42 -7.53 -26.71
N GLY A 173 -28.27 -8.70 -27.33
CA GLY A 173 -27.74 -8.85 -28.71
C GLY A 173 -26.22 -9.02 -28.82
N PHE A 174 -25.52 -9.21 -27.70
CA PHE A 174 -24.05 -9.36 -27.65
C PHE A 174 -23.64 -10.70 -27.02
N PRO A 175 -23.92 -11.86 -27.65
CA PRO A 175 -23.57 -13.16 -27.08
C PRO A 175 -22.04 -13.38 -27.06
N CYS A 176 -21.54 -13.91 -25.95
CA CYS A 176 -20.12 -14.26 -25.83
C CYS A 176 -19.78 -15.49 -26.71
N PRO A 177 -18.72 -15.43 -27.55
CA PRO A 177 -18.24 -16.60 -28.30
C PRO A 177 -17.77 -17.74 -27.40
N THR A 178 -17.96 -18.99 -27.84
CA THR A 178 -17.69 -20.21 -27.05
C THR A 178 -16.23 -20.45 -26.68
N MET A 179 -15.27 -19.89 -27.43
CA MET A 179 -13.82 -20.06 -27.18
C MET A 179 -13.15 -18.76 -26.73
N ARG A 180 -13.91 -17.81 -26.21
CA ARG A 180 -13.41 -16.51 -25.78
C ARG A 180 -13.60 -16.33 -24.28
N ASN A 181 -12.62 -15.69 -23.63
CA ASN A 181 -12.77 -15.30 -22.23
C ASN A 181 -13.92 -14.26 -22.12
N PRO A 182 -14.96 -14.54 -21.30
CA PRO A 182 -16.08 -13.62 -21.12
C PRO A 182 -15.64 -12.23 -20.67
N SER A 183 -14.61 -12.13 -19.82
CA SER A 183 -14.13 -10.83 -19.32
C SER A 183 -13.57 -9.94 -20.44
N ASP A 184 -12.79 -10.50 -21.37
CA ASP A 184 -12.26 -9.78 -22.54
C ASP A 184 -13.40 -9.40 -23.50
N HIS A 185 -14.37 -10.29 -23.69
CA HIS A 185 -15.53 -10.00 -24.54
C HIS A 185 -16.33 -8.80 -24.01
N TYR A 186 -16.73 -8.82 -22.73
CA TYR A 186 -17.51 -7.73 -22.14
C TYR A 186 -16.76 -6.40 -22.17
N LEU A 187 -15.47 -6.41 -21.85
CA LEU A 187 -14.65 -5.19 -21.86
C LEU A 187 -14.56 -4.59 -23.25
N ARG A 188 -14.41 -5.40 -24.30
CA ARG A 188 -14.41 -4.91 -25.68
C ARG A 188 -15.76 -4.33 -26.10
N THR A 189 -16.87 -4.96 -25.70
CA THR A 189 -18.22 -4.46 -26.00
C THR A 189 -18.51 -3.09 -25.37
N ILE A 190 -17.89 -2.77 -24.22
CA ILE A 190 -18.16 -1.53 -23.48
C ILE A 190 -17.05 -0.48 -23.58
N ASN A 191 -15.99 -0.74 -24.36
CA ASN A 191 -14.84 0.15 -24.49
C ASN A 191 -14.96 1.04 -25.74
N LYS A 192 -15.07 2.36 -25.53
CA LYS A 192 -15.23 3.38 -26.58
C LYS A 192 -13.93 3.73 -27.30
N ASP A 193 -12.77 3.40 -26.71
CA ASP A 193 -11.49 3.91 -27.19
C ASP A 193 -11.01 3.21 -28.48
N PHE A 194 -11.64 2.08 -28.86
CA PHE A 194 -11.26 1.25 -30.00
C PHE A 194 -12.44 0.99 -30.96
N ASP A 195 -13.27 2.01 -31.21
CA ASP A 195 -14.44 1.95 -32.08
C ASP A 195 -14.17 1.51 -33.55
N GLN A 196 -12.90 1.43 -33.98
CA GLN A 196 -12.53 1.02 -35.33
C GLN A 196 -12.40 -0.50 -35.55
N ASP A 197 -12.32 -1.32 -34.49
CA ASP A 197 -11.97 -2.75 -34.58
C ASP A 197 -13.07 -3.71 -34.07
N ILE A 198 -14.35 -3.31 -34.05
CA ILE A 198 -15.43 -4.30 -33.90
C ILE A 198 -15.53 -5.06 -35.22
N GLU A 199 -14.66 -6.07 -35.37
CA GLU A 199 -14.74 -7.04 -36.46
C GLU A 199 -16.15 -7.61 -36.54
N GLN A 200 -16.68 -7.56 -37.76
CA GLN A 200 -17.98 -8.05 -38.19
C GLN A 200 -18.28 -9.44 -37.59
N GLY A 201 -19.08 -9.46 -36.52
CA GLY A 201 -19.83 -10.65 -36.14
C GLY A 201 -20.87 -10.95 -37.21
N PHE A 202 -20.91 -12.21 -37.66
CA PHE A 202 -21.83 -12.76 -38.66
C PHE A 202 -23.27 -12.20 -38.54
N GLY A 203 -23.65 -11.30 -39.46
CA GLY A 203 -25.04 -11.12 -39.88
C GLY A 203 -25.91 -10.04 -39.21
N GLY A 204 -25.36 -9.03 -38.51
CA GLY A 204 -26.17 -7.95 -37.90
C GLY A 204 -25.56 -6.56 -38.06
N LYS A 205 -26.42 -5.53 -38.22
CA LYS A 205 -26.06 -4.09 -38.26
C LYS A 205 -24.97 -3.76 -37.24
N ALA A 206 -23.91 -3.08 -37.67
CA ALA A 206 -22.89 -2.52 -36.77
C ALA A 206 -23.57 -1.53 -35.82
N THR A 207 -23.87 -1.99 -34.61
CA THR A 207 -24.30 -1.15 -33.50
C THR A 207 -23.04 -0.45 -32.99
N THR A 208 -23.10 0.87 -32.87
CA THR A 208 -21.96 1.61 -32.31
C THR A 208 -21.78 1.23 -30.85
N THR A 209 -20.56 1.25 -30.33
CA THR A 209 -20.26 0.97 -28.92
C THR A 209 -21.10 1.84 -27.99
N GLU A 210 -21.42 3.07 -28.40
CA GLU A 210 -22.30 3.98 -27.67
C GLU A 210 -23.75 3.49 -27.59
N GLU A 211 -24.30 2.94 -28.68
CA GLU A 211 -25.63 2.32 -28.69
C GLU A 211 -25.68 1.08 -27.80
N ALA A 212 -24.62 0.26 -27.82
CA ALA A 212 -24.49 -0.91 -26.94
C ALA A 212 -24.49 -0.50 -25.46
N ILE A 213 -23.68 0.50 -25.10
CA ILE A 213 -23.60 1.04 -23.73
C ILE A 213 -24.94 1.59 -23.25
N ASN A 214 -25.64 2.36 -24.10
CA ASN A 214 -26.94 2.93 -23.73
C ASN A 214 -28.01 1.85 -23.56
N THR A 215 -28.03 0.84 -24.43
CA THR A 215 -28.98 -0.28 -24.34
C THR A 215 -28.79 -1.07 -23.05
N LEU A 216 -27.54 -1.42 -22.73
CA LEU A 216 -27.21 -2.16 -21.50
C LEU A 216 -27.50 -1.33 -20.25
N PHE A 217 -27.23 -0.03 -20.27
CA PHE A 217 -27.51 0.87 -19.15
C PHE A 217 -29.02 0.98 -18.84
N GLU A 218 -29.88 1.18 -19.85
CA GLU A 218 -31.33 1.26 -19.63
C GLU A 218 -31.90 -0.09 -19.16
N SER A 219 -31.38 -1.19 -19.71
CA SER A 219 -31.72 -2.55 -19.27
C SER A 219 -31.36 -2.77 -17.79
N TYR A 220 -30.17 -2.36 -17.35
CA TYR A 220 -29.77 -2.45 -15.95
C TYR A 220 -30.58 -1.52 -15.03
N LYS A 221 -30.85 -0.28 -15.46
CA LYS A 221 -31.63 0.69 -14.67
C LYS A 221 -33.07 0.23 -14.41
N SER A 222 -33.65 -0.52 -15.34
CA SER A 222 -34.98 -1.12 -15.17
C SER A 222 -34.99 -2.38 -14.28
N SER A 223 -33.82 -2.88 -13.86
CA SER A 223 -33.70 -4.06 -13.00
C SER A 223 -34.01 -3.74 -11.53
N PRO A 224 -34.68 -4.66 -10.79
CA PRO A 224 -35.01 -4.49 -9.37
C PRO A 224 -33.77 -4.41 -8.44
N ILE A 225 -32.57 -4.74 -8.94
CA ILE A 225 -31.31 -4.72 -8.17
C ILE A 225 -30.90 -3.28 -7.79
N PHE A 226 -31.33 -2.27 -8.55
CA PHE A 226 -30.93 -0.88 -8.34
C PHE A 226 -31.49 -0.25 -7.04
N GLN A 227 -32.54 -0.84 -6.43
CA GLN A 227 -33.31 -0.21 -5.35
C GLN A 227 -32.90 -0.59 -3.92
N GLN A 228 -31.80 -1.32 -3.70
CA GLN A 228 -31.37 -1.69 -2.35
C GLN A 228 -30.47 -0.62 -1.71
N GLU A 229 -30.96 0.00 -0.62
CA GLU A 229 -30.15 0.85 0.26
C GLU A 229 -29.33 0.02 1.26
N GLY A 230 -28.05 0.39 1.40
CA GLY A 230 -27.11 -0.26 2.32
C GLY A 230 -27.13 0.31 3.74
N SER A 231 -26.95 -0.54 4.74
CA SER A 231 -26.81 -0.15 6.14
C SER A 231 -25.45 0.49 6.45
N ILE A 232 -25.44 1.45 7.39
CA ILE A 232 -24.23 2.12 7.87
C ILE A 232 -23.37 1.14 8.69
N LEU A 233 -22.09 1.01 8.31
CA LEU A 233 -21.11 0.19 9.03
C LEU A 233 -20.61 0.93 10.30
N GLU A 234 -20.69 0.26 11.45
CA GLU A 234 -20.21 0.79 12.74
C GLU A 234 -18.68 1.02 12.76
N LYS A 235 -18.21 1.90 13.65
CA LYS A 235 -16.78 2.16 13.86
C LYS A 235 -16.11 1.01 14.63
N GLY A 236 -14.94 0.59 14.16
CA GLY A 236 -14.07 -0.32 14.91
C GLY A 236 -13.20 0.43 15.94
N SER A 237 -12.59 -0.33 16.84
CA SER A 237 -11.74 0.18 17.92
C SER A 237 -10.26 0.19 17.49
N GLN A 238 -9.51 1.22 17.88
CA GLN A 238 -8.08 1.40 17.59
C GLN A 238 -7.23 1.27 18.87
N ALA A 239 -5.93 1.00 18.71
CA ALA A 239 -4.97 1.08 19.80
C ALA A 239 -4.83 2.52 20.34
N SER A 240 -4.53 2.67 21.62
CA SER A 240 -4.33 3.98 22.26
C SER A 240 -3.13 4.75 21.69
N PHE A 241 -3.18 6.07 21.78
CA PHE A 241 -2.14 6.99 21.30
C PHE A 241 -0.73 6.63 21.81
N LEU A 242 -0.59 6.30 23.09
CA LEU A 242 0.71 5.96 23.69
C LEU A 242 1.28 4.67 23.11
N THR A 243 0.43 3.65 22.92
CA THR A 243 0.82 2.40 22.26
C THR A 243 1.25 2.67 20.82
N GLN A 244 0.47 3.48 20.08
CA GLN A 244 0.83 3.87 18.71
C GLN A 244 2.20 4.54 18.65
N SER A 245 2.44 5.57 19.47
CA SER A 245 3.73 6.27 19.51
C SER A 245 4.89 5.36 19.85
N PHE A 246 4.76 4.50 20.87
CA PHE A 246 5.83 3.58 21.27
C PHE A 246 6.16 2.57 20.17
N VAL A 247 5.14 1.98 19.56
CA VAL A 247 5.30 1.00 18.47
C VAL A 247 5.92 1.67 17.24
N LEU A 248 5.50 2.88 16.90
CA LEU A 248 6.06 3.67 15.79
C LEU A 248 7.52 4.05 16.06
N THR A 249 7.87 4.48 17.28
CA THR A 249 9.27 4.75 17.65
C THR A 249 10.13 3.51 17.47
N ARG A 250 9.67 2.35 17.96
CA ARG A 250 10.41 1.09 17.82
C ARG A 250 10.56 0.68 16.36
N ARG A 251 9.49 0.78 15.56
CA ARG A 251 9.51 0.48 14.12
C ARG A 251 10.48 1.39 13.38
N SER A 252 10.38 2.70 13.62
CA SER A 252 11.26 3.71 13.00
C SER A 252 12.71 3.50 13.40
N PHE A 253 13.01 3.20 14.67
CA PHE A 253 14.37 2.88 15.13
C PHE A 253 14.98 1.69 14.38
N VAL A 254 14.22 0.60 14.18
CA VAL A 254 14.69 -0.57 13.42
C VAL A 254 14.92 -0.20 11.95
N ASN A 255 14.03 0.61 11.37
CA ASN A 255 14.19 1.11 9.99
C ASN A 255 15.50 1.91 9.86
N MET A 256 15.71 2.87 10.75
CA MET A 256 16.88 3.75 10.77
C MET A 256 18.18 2.98 10.98
N TYR A 257 18.20 1.99 11.87
CA TYR A 257 19.37 1.16 12.11
C TYR A 257 19.79 0.35 10.87
N ARG A 258 18.80 -0.20 10.15
CA ARG A 258 19.02 -1.11 9.02
C ARG A 258 19.19 -0.39 7.69
N ASP A 259 18.82 0.88 7.61
CA ASP A 259 19.13 1.75 6.47
C ASP A 259 20.60 2.19 6.53
N LEU A 260 21.46 1.32 6.00
CA LEU A 260 22.89 1.54 5.83
C LEU A 260 23.21 2.72 4.91
N GLY A 261 22.35 3.00 3.94
CA GLY A 261 22.62 4.02 2.93
C GLY A 261 22.47 5.42 3.49
N TYR A 262 21.47 5.66 4.33
CA TYR A 262 21.16 7.01 4.77
C TYR A 262 21.91 7.43 6.05
N TYR A 263 21.73 6.71 7.17
CA TYR A 263 22.29 7.15 8.47
C TYR A 263 23.79 6.87 8.61
N TRP A 264 24.23 5.70 8.17
CA TRP A 264 25.62 5.27 8.33
C TRP A 264 26.57 5.95 7.36
N LEU A 265 26.17 6.11 6.08
CA LEU A 265 26.95 6.91 5.12
C LEU A 265 27.10 8.36 5.60
N ARG A 266 26.01 8.93 6.12
CA ARG A 266 26.02 10.30 6.67
C ARG A 266 26.99 10.42 7.84
N LEU A 267 26.98 9.47 8.78
CA LEU A 267 27.97 9.42 9.87
C LEU A 267 29.40 9.38 9.32
N GLY A 268 29.68 8.52 8.33
CA GLY A 268 30.99 8.43 7.70
C GLY A 268 31.46 9.73 7.04
N VAL A 269 30.56 10.43 6.34
CA VAL A 269 30.85 11.75 5.74
C VAL A 269 31.18 12.78 6.83
N TYR A 270 30.46 12.78 7.96
CA TYR A 270 30.75 13.69 9.07
C TYR A 270 32.11 13.41 9.73
N ILE A 271 32.45 12.14 9.94
CA ILE A 271 33.77 11.76 10.48
C ILE A 271 34.89 12.21 9.53
N ALA A 272 34.75 11.92 8.24
CA ALA A 272 35.73 12.33 7.24
C ALA A 272 35.91 13.86 7.20
N LEU A 273 34.81 14.62 7.26
CA LEU A 273 34.85 16.08 7.30
C LEU A 273 35.53 16.60 8.56
N CYS A 274 35.21 16.06 9.74
CA CYS A 274 35.88 16.47 10.98
C CYS A 274 37.38 16.20 10.94
N ILE A 275 37.81 15.07 10.37
CA ILE A 275 39.24 14.79 10.15
C ILE A 275 39.86 15.84 9.22
N CYS A 276 39.23 16.14 8.08
CA CYS A 276 39.72 17.14 7.12
C CYS A 276 39.81 18.55 7.72
N VAL A 277 38.77 19.00 8.42
CA VAL A 277 38.78 20.32 9.08
C VAL A 277 39.81 20.33 10.21
N GLY A 278 39.87 19.26 11.01
CA GLY A 278 40.84 19.11 12.09
C GLY A 278 42.29 19.14 11.61
N THR A 279 42.60 18.57 10.44
CA THR A 279 43.95 18.60 9.86
C THR A 279 44.29 19.97 9.27
N ILE A 280 43.37 20.61 8.53
CA ILE A 280 43.60 21.94 7.93
C ILE A 280 43.85 23.01 9.01
N PHE A 281 43.10 22.92 10.11
CA PHE A 281 43.11 23.91 11.19
C PHE A 281 43.87 23.42 12.43
N PHE A 282 44.79 22.48 12.25
CA PHE A 282 45.60 21.94 13.33
C PHE A 282 46.47 23.03 13.98
N LYS A 283 46.35 23.20 15.30
CA LYS A 283 47.14 24.16 16.10
C LYS A 283 47.13 25.61 15.55
N ILE A 284 45.95 26.18 15.33
CA ILE A 284 45.70 27.58 14.89
C ILE A 284 46.47 28.68 15.69
N GLY A 285 46.91 28.42 16.92
CA GLY A 285 47.62 29.40 17.77
C GLY A 285 46.74 30.53 18.30
N SER A 286 47.35 31.54 18.93
CA SER A 286 46.69 32.66 19.63
C SER A 286 46.99 34.05 19.02
N SER A 287 47.42 34.11 17.76
CA SER A 287 47.74 35.36 17.07
C SER A 287 46.49 36.08 16.54
N PHE A 288 46.60 37.35 16.13
CA PHE A 288 45.49 38.10 15.55
C PHE A 288 44.89 37.42 14.29
N ARG A 289 45.71 36.80 13.44
CA ARG A 289 45.24 35.99 12.30
C ARG A 289 44.47 34.74 12.74
N SER A 290 44.75 34.23 13.94
CA SER A 290 44.10 33.04 14.48
C SER A 290 42.62 33.28 14.83
N ILE A 291 42.24 34.53 15.11
CA ILE A 291 40.84 34.94 15.31
C ILE A 291 40.03 34.74 14.02
N GLN A 292 40.57 35.20 12.89
CA GLN A 292 39.93 35.02 11.59
C GLN A 292 39.81 33.54 11.20
N ALA A 293 40.86 32.74 11.45
CA ALA A 293 40.84 31.30 11.20
C ALA A 293 39.80 30.55 12.05
N ARG A 294 39.59 30.95 13.31
CA ARG A 294 38.52 30.39 14.16
C ARG A 294 37.13 30.75 13.62
N GLY A 295 36.97 31.99 13.17
CA GLY A 295 35.74 32.44 12.52
C GLY A 295 35.40 31.65 11.26
N SER A 296 36.38 31.38 10.40
CA SER A 296 36.17 30.60 9.18
C SER A 296 35.84 29.13 9.48
N VAL A 297 36.46 28.51 10.49
CA VAL A 297 36.10 27.15 10.93
C VAL A 297 34.66 27.07 11.42
N LEU A 298 34.24 28.00 12.29
CA LEU A 298 32.87 28.02 12.82
C LEU A 298 31.85 28.21 11.69
N MET A 299 32.11 29.15 10.78
CA MET A 299 31.24 29.39 9.62
C MET A 299 31.17 28.16 8.71
N PHE A 300 32.29 27.48 8.46
CA PHE A 300 32.32 26.26 7.66
C PHE A 300 31.50 25.14 8.30
N VAL A 301 31.69 24.89 9.60
CA VAL A 301 30.95 23.85 10.34
C VAL A 301 29.44 24.12 10.31
N VAL A 302 29.01 25.34 10.62
CA VAL A 302 27.58 25.72 10.61
C VAL A 302 26.97 25.59 9.21
N SER A 303 27.67 26.09 8.19
CA SER A 303 27.19 26.03 6.80
C SER A 303 27.06 24.58 6.31
N PHE A 304 28.06 23.74 6.62
CA PHE A 304 28.05 22.34 6.22
C PHE A 304 26.96 21.53 6.92
N LEU A 305 26.75 21.75 8.23
CA LEU A 305 25.65 21.13 8.98
C LEU A 305 24.28 21.47 8.36
N THR A 306 24.10 22.72 7.94
CA THR A 306 22.86 23.19 7.29
C THR A 306 22.65 22.50 5.95
N PHE A 307 23.68 22.41 5.10
CA PHE A 307 23.58 21.73 3.80
C PHE A 307 23.30 20.23 3.96
N MET A 308 23.99 19.58 4.90
CA MET A 308 23.79 18.15 5.17
C MET A 308 22.40 17.83 5.73
N ALA A 309 21.68 18.79 6.32
CA ALA A 309 20.29 18.60 6.74
C ALA A 309 19.37 18.25 5.55
N ILE A 310 19.64 18.81 4.36
CA ILE A 310 18.88 18.58 3.13
C ILE A 310 18.97 17.12 2.68
N GLY A 311 20.11 16.46 2.93
CA GLY A 311 20.31 15.06 2.55
C GLY A 311 19.31 14.08 3.15
N GLY A 312 18.57 14.45 4.20
CA GLY A 312 17.50 13.64 4.79
C GLY A 312 16.17 13.65 4.08
N PHE A 313 15.97 14.57 3.15
CA PHE A 313 14.70 14.76 2.48
C PHE A 313 14.23 13.51 1.71
N PRO A 314 15.07 12.80 0.92
CA PRO A 314 14.60 11.63 0.17
C PRO A 314 14.09 10.49 1.07
N SER A 315 14.79 10.20 2.17
CA SER A 315 14.37 9.17 3.14
C SER A 315 13.04 9.54 3.80
N PHE A 316 12.89 10.82 4.18
CA PHE A 316 11.64 11.33 4.74
C PHE A 316 10.47 11.26 3.75
N VAL A 317 10.71 11.48 2.45
CA VAL A 317 9.67 11.33 1.41
C VAL A 317 9.17 9.88 1.32
N GLU A 318 10.05 8.89 1.42
CA GLU A 318 9.64 7.48 1.44
C GLU A 318 8.80 7.14 2.69
N ASP A 319 9.23 7.61 3.86
CA ASP A 319 8.43 7.45 5.09
C ASP A 319 7.06 8.16 4.99
N MET A 320 7.00 9.31 4.31
CA MET A 320 5.76 10.06 4.10
C MET A 320 4.77 9.33 3.18
N LYS A 321 5.25 8.59 2.18
CA LYS A 321 4.41 7.75 1.32
C LYS A 321 3.75 6.63 2.14
N ILE A 322 4.52 5.98 3.01
CA ILE A 322 4.01 4.93 3.90
C ILE A 322 3.00 5.53 4.89
N PHE A 323 3.33 6.68 5.50
CA PHE A 323 2.44 7.42 6.39
C PHE A 323 1.10 7.74 5.75
N GLY A 324 1.11 8.28 4.51
CA GLY A 324 -0.10 8.65 3.79
C GLY A 324 -1.05 7.45 3.63
N ARG A 325 -0.52 6.30 3.22
CA ARG A 325 -1.30 5.06 3.10
C ARG A 325 -1.86 4.60 4.45
N GLU A 326 -1.00 4.43 5.45
CA GLU A 326 -1.40 3.90 6.77
C GLU A 326 -2.43 4.81 7.46
N ARG A 327 -2.36 6.12 7.21
CA ARG A 327 -3.34 7.09 7.70
C ARG A 327 -4.69 6.97 7.01
N LEU A 328 -4.73 6.73 5.69
CA LEU A 328 -5.99 6.53 4.96
C LEU A 328 -6.75 5.29 5.47
N ASN A 329 -6.03 4.24 5.84
CA ASN A 329 -6.59 3.04 6.46
C ASN A 329 -6.81 3.18 7.98
N GLY A 330 -6.41 4.31 8.58
CA GLY A 330 -6.64 4.60 9.99
C GLY A 330 -5.78 3.77 10.94
N HIS A 331 -4.54 3.47 10.59
CA HIS A 331 -3.64 2.74 11.50
C HIS A 331 -3.22 3.58 12.71
N TYR A 332 -3.01 4.89 12.52
CA TYR A 332 -2.59 5.82 13.59
C TYR A 332 -2.76 7.30 13.19
N GLY A 333 -2.70 8.19 14.18
CA GLY A 333 -2.84 9.65 14.00
C GLY A 333 -1.54 10.37 13.64
N VAL A 334 -1.65 11.63 13.15
CA VAL A 334 -0.48 12.48 12.80
C VAL A 334 0.44 12.68 14.00
N ALA A 335 -0.13 13.02 15.16
CA ALA A 335 0.66 13.29 16.36
C ALA A 335 1.47 12.07 16.80
N ALA A 336 0.92 10.86 16.67
CA ALA A 336 1.60 9.63 17.06
C ALA A 336 2.82 9.36 16.17
N PHE A 337 2.67 9.63 14.86
CA PHE A 337 3.76 9.55 13.89
C PHE A 337 4.87 10.58 14.14
N VAL A 338 4.51 11.84 14.33
CA VAL A 338 5.48 12.92 14.56
C VAL A 338 6.28 12.63 15.82
N VAL A 339 5.62 12.35 16.95
CA VAL A 339 6.29 12.00 18.21
C VAL A 339 7.14 10.73 18.02
N GLY A 340 6.57 9.72 17.38
CA GLY A 340 7.23 8.44 17.16
C GLY A 340 8.55 8.58 16.40
N ASN A 341 8.53 9.33 15.30
CA ASN A 341 9.66 9.57 14.41
C ASN A 341 10.69 10.55 15.00
N THR A 342 10.25 11.58 15.73
CA THR A 342 11.17 12.47 16.43
C THR A 342 11.96 11.70 17.47
N LEU A 343 11.29 10.91 18.32
CA LEU A 343 11.96 10.13 19.36
C LEU A 343 12.93 9.08 18.81
N SER A 344 12.60 8.41 17.70
CA SER A 344 13.52 7.44 17.07
C SER A 344 14.77 8.10 16.49
N SER A 345 14.68 9.38 16.07
CA SER A 345 15.79 10.13 15.49
C SER A 345 16.84 10.64 16.49
N ILE A 346 16.45 10.87 17.74
CA ILE A 346 17.31 11.47 18.77
C ILE A 346 18.65 10.71 18.95
N PRO A 347 18.68 9.37 19.11
CA PRO A 347 19.94 8.65 19.32
C PRO A 347 20.92 8.81 18.15
N TYR A 348 20.41 8.84 16.91
CA TYR A 348 21.23 8.97 15.72
C TYR A 348 21.76 10.38 15.53
N LEU A 349 20.95 11.40 15.83
CA LEU A 349 21.37 12.79 15.83
C LEU A 349 22.42 13.06 16.90
N LEU A 350 22.24 12.50 18.12
CA LEU A 350 23.25 12.57 19.18
C LEU A 350 24.54 11.87 18.76
N MET A 351 24.46 10.69 18.17
CA MET A 351 25.62 9.95 17.69
C MET A 351 26.40 10.75 16.61
N ILE A 352 25.67 11.31 15.64
CA ILE A 352 26.25 12.15 14.58
C ILE A 352 26.85 13.45 15.14
N SER A 353 26.29 14.00 16.23
CA SER A 353 26.81 15.22 16.84
C SER A 353 28.02 14.96 17.74
N VAL A 354 28.05 13.84 18.46
CA VAL A 354 29.08 13.56 19.48
C VAL A 354 30.30 12.89 18.87
N ILE A 355 30.13 11.88 18.02
CA ILE A 355 31.28 11.10 17.49
C ILE A 355 32.27 11.97 16.72
N PRO A 356 31.87 12.84 15.78
CA PRO A 356 32.82 13.66 15.04
C PRO A 356 33.40 14.82 15.88
N GLY A 357 32.76 15.18 16.99
CA GLY A 357 33.18 16.27 17.88
C GLY A 357 34.08 15.82 19.04
N ALA A 358 34.11 14.51 19.34
CA ALA A 358 35.01 13.87 20.28
C ALA A 358 36.35 13.56 19.61
#